data_AF-A0A2T1A2D4-F1
#
_entry.id   AF-A0A2T1A2D4-F1
#
_cell.length_a   1.000
_cell.length_b   1.000
_cell.length_c   1.000
_cell.angle_alpha   90.00
_cell.angle_beta   90.00
_cell.angle_gamma   90.00
#
_symmetry.space_group_name_H-M   'P 1'
#
loop_
_entity.id
_entity.type
_entity.pdbx_description
1 polymer ?
#
loop_
_entity_poly.entity_id
_entity_poly.type
_entity_poly.pdbx_seq_one_letter_code
_entity_poly.pdbx_strand_id
1 'polypeptide(L)'
;MVRVQRTFSVPVDSAKVAAYLRDFANAVHWDPGTISCTQSTSGPVAVGTKWTNVSKVLRSETELTYELTKDSADQIKREMPGIVGKYA
;
A
#
# COMPACT_ATOMS: atom_id res chain seq x y z
N MET A 1 -16.07 13.65 -4.88
CA MET A 1 -14.83 12.84 -5.00
C MET A 1 -13.67 13.72 -4.57
N VAL A 2 -12.88 13.30 -3.59
CA VAL A 2 -11.72 14.07 -3.11
C VAL A 2 -10.45 13.40 -3.65
N ARG A 3 -9.56 14.17 -4.28
CA ARG A 3 -8.23 13.72 -4.69
C ARG A 3 -7.20 14.59 -3.97
N VAL A 4 -6.24 13.95 -3.32
CA VAL A 4 -5.10 14.62 -2.68
C VAL A 4 -3.83 14.14 -3.36
N GLN A 5 -2.96 15.08 -3.73
CA GLN A 5 -1.64 14.80 -4.27
C GLN A 5 -0.61 15.60 -3.48
N ARG A 6 0.52 14.96 -3.15
CA ARG A 6 1.66 15.60 -2.49
C ARG A 6 2.93 15.12 -3.16
N THR A 7 3.93 16.01 -3.21
CA THR A 7 5.26 15.72 -3.76
C THR A 7 6.28 16.02 -2.68
N PHE A 8 7.27 15.14 -2.54
CA PHE A 8 8.37 15.29 -1.59
C PHE A 8 9.67 14.90 -2.28
N SER A 9 10.76 15.58 -1.92
CA SER A 9 12.11 15.29 -2.45
C SER A 9 12.84 14.40 -1.46
N VAL A 10 13.49 13.35 -1.97
CA VAL A 10 14.31 12.42 -1.18
C VAL A 10 15.71 12.32 -1.78
N PRO A 11 16.77 12.21 -0.97
CA PRO A 11 18.14 12.03 -1.45
C PRO A 11 18.42 10.54 -1.78
N VAL A 12 17.53 9.89 -2.52
CA VAL A 12 17.60 8.47 -2.86
C VAL A 12 17.28 8.29 -4.33
N ASP A 13 18.03 7.39 -4.99
CA ASP A 13 17.81 7.01 -6.38
C ASP A 13 16.38 6.48 -6.62
N SER A 14 15.77 6.88 -7.74
CA SER A 14 14.38 6.56 -8.06
C SER A 14 14.11 5.06 -8.18
N ALA A 15 15.08 4.26 -8.66
CA ALA A 15 14.91 2.82 -8.77
C ALA A 15 14.84 2.16 -7.38
N LYS A 16 15.62 2.67 -6.41
CA LYS A 16 15.55 2.22 -5.02
C LYS A 16 14.23 2.61 -4.36
N VAL A 17 13.77 3.84 -4.59
CA VAL A 17 12.46 4.30 -4.10
C VAL A 17 11.33 3.47 -4.70
N ALA A 18 11.36 3.21 -6.01
CA ALA A 18 10.37 2.39 -6.70
C ALA A 18 10.36 0.95 -6.17
N ALA A 19 11.53 0.33 -5.98
CA ALA A 19 11.62 -1.02 -5.41
C ALA A 19 11.07 -1.09 -3.97
N TYR A 20 11.38 -0.08 -3.15
CA TYR A 20 10.85 0.02 -1.79
C TYR A 20 9.34 0.20 -1.77
N LEU A 21 8.82 1.10 -2.60
CA LEU A 21 7.38 1.35 -2.67
C LEU A 21 6.65 0.15 -3.27
N ARG A 22 7.22 -0.56 -4.26
CA ARG A 22 6.61 -1.71 -4.94
C ARG A 22 6.05 -2.72 -3.94
N ASP A 23 6.81 -3.05 -2.90
CA ASP A 23 6.31 -3.84 -1.78
C ASP A 23 5.49 -2.99 -0.81
N PHE A 24 4.17 -3.22 -0.82
CA PHE A 24 3.27 -2.48 0.04
C PHE A 24 3.33 -2.92 1.51
N ALA A 25 4.01 -4.03 1.85
CA ALA A 25 4.27 -4.39 3.25
C ALA A 25 5.03 -3.27 3.99
N ASN A 26 5.84 -2.49 3.26
CA ASN A 26 6.56 -1.32 3.78
C ASN A 26 5.65 -0.16 4.21
N ALA A 27 4.33 -0.23 3.99
CA ALA A 27 3.37 0.79 4.43
C ALA A 27 3.47 1.10 5.93
N VAL A 28 3.79 0.10 6.76
CA VAL A 28 3.98 0.26 8.22
C VAL A 28 5.03 1.34 8.57
N HIS A 29 6.00 1.58 7.69
CA HIS A 29 7.08 2.54 7.96
C HIS A 29 6.70 4.00 7.68
N TRP A 30 5.73 4.26 6.80
CA TRP A 30 5.47 5.61 6.30
C TRP A 30 4.00 6.03 6.37
N ASP A 31 3.07 5.08 6.48
CA ASP A 31 1.66 5.36 6.69
C ASP A 31 1.33 5.23 8.19
N PRO A 32 1.16 6.35 8.93
CA PRO A 32 0.95 6.31 10.37
C PRO A 32 -0.28 5.53 10.82
N GLY A 33 -1.26 5.34 9.92
CA GLY A 33 -2.46 4.56 10.18
C GLY A 33 -2.24 3.05 10.10
N THR A 34 -1.18 2.58 9.44
CA THR A 34 -0.95 1.16 9.22
C THR A 34 -0.36 0.48 10.48
N ILE A 35 -1.08 -0.50 11.02
CA ILE A 35 -0.63 -1.36 12.13
C ILE A 35 0.18 -2.53 11.58
N SER A 36 -0.35 -3.20 10.56
CA SER A 36 0.32 -4.31 9.90
C SER A 36 -0.01 -4.33 8.41
N CYS A 37 0.92 -4.82 7.60
CA CYS A 37 0.70 -5.00 6.17
C CYS A 37 1.46 -6.24 5.71
N THR A 38 0.75 -7.25 5.23
CA THR A 38 1.34 -8.52 4.81
C THR A 38 0.89 -8.87 3.41
N GLN A 39 1.80 -9.42 2.61
CA GLN A 39 1.48 -9.91 1.27
C GLN A 39 0.59 -11.16 1.40
N SER A 40 -0.60 -11.11 0.82
CA SER A 40 -1.59 -12.19 0.88
C SER A 40 -1.39 -13.21 -0.25
N THR A 41 -0.83 -12.79 -1.38
CA THR A 41 -0.48 -13.66 -2.52
C THR A 41 0.92 -14.22 -2.36
N SER A 42 1.15 -15.49 -2.68
CA SER A 42 2.49 -16.07 -2.69
C SER A 42 3.30 -15.64 -3.93
N GLY A 43 4.63 -15.65 -3.81
CA GLY A 43 5.55 -15.32 -4.90
C GLY A 43 6.09 -13.89 -4.86
N PRO A 44 6.91 -13.50 -5.85
CA PRO A 44 7.47 -12.16 -5.94
C PRO A 44 6.38 -11.11 -6.17
N VAL A 45 6.63 -9.88 -5.71
CA VAL A 45 5.71 -8.75 -5.94
C VAL A 45 5.66 -8.43 -7.43
N ALA A 46 4.47 -8.55 -8.02
CA ALA A 46 4.17 -8.23 -9.41
C ALA A 46 2.72 -7.71 -9.53
N VAL A 47 2.32 -7.27 -10.71
CA VAL A 47 0.92 -6.88 -10.96
C VAL A 47 -0.01 -8.05 -10.62
N GLY A 48 -1.07 -7.78 -9.84
CA GLY A 48 -1.97 -8.77 -9.26
C GLY A 48 -1.60 -9.22 -7.85
N THR A 49 -0.41 -8.88 -7.33
CA THR A 49 -0.05 -9.10 -5.93
C THR A 49 -1.02 -8.35 -5.02
N LYS A 50 -1.43 -9.03 -3.93
CA LYS A 50 -2.36 -8.47 -2.93
C LYS A 50 -1.70 -8.38 -1.56
N TRP A 51 -2.14 -7.39 -0.80
CA TRP A 51 -1.75 -7.22 0.61
C TRP A 51 -2.99 -7.05 1.48
N THR A 52 -2.91 -7.65 2.67
CA THR A 52 -3.83 -7.43 3.77
C THR A 52 -3.21 -6.37 4.67
N ASN A 53 -3.80 -5.18 4.69
CA ASN A 53 -3.37 -4.05 5.52
C ASN A 53 -4.37 -3.89 6.66
N VAL A 54 -3.89 -3.96 7.90
CA VAL A 54 -4.67 -3.59 9.07
C VAL A 54 -4.27 -2.19 9.47
N SER A 55 -5.23 -1.27 9.47
CA SER A 55 -4.99 0.13 9.82
C SER A 55 -5.98 0.64 10.85
N LYS A 56 -5.53 1.59 11.68
CA LYS A 56 -6.34 2.24 12.71
C LYS A 56 -6.99 3.49 12.15
N VAL A 57 -8.29 3.40 11.88
CA VAL A 57 -9.08 4.54 11.40
C VAL A 57 -10.02 4.96 12.53
N LEU A 58 -9.89 6.20 13.01
CA LEU A 58 -10.80 6.81 13.99
C LEU A 58 -11.03 5.97 15.28
N ARG A 59 -9.96 5.34 15.80
CA ARG A 59 -9.92 4.43 16.97
C ARG A 59 -10.32 2.97 16.72
N SER A 60 -10.87 2.64 15.56
CA SER A 60 -11.18 1.26 15.19
C SER A 60 -10.10 0.67 14.29
N GLU A 61 -9.83 -0.62 14.43
CA GLU A 61 -9.00 -1.35 13.48
C GLU A 61 -9.85 -1.76 12.29
N THR A 62 -9.29 -1.62 11.09
CA THR A 62 -9.97 -1.92 9.83
C THR A 62 -9.02 -2.71 8.95
N GLU A 63 -9.51 -3.82 8.39
CA GLU A 63 -8.75 -4.62 7.44
C GLU A 63 -9.09 -4.18 6.00
N LEU A 64 -8.04 -3.86 5.25
CA LEU A 64 -8.10 -3.38 3.88
C LEU A 64 -7.35 -4.35 2.98
N THR A 65 -7.92 -4.65 1.81
CA THR A 65 -7.17 -5.33 0.76
C THR A 65 -6.66 -4.32 -0.24
N TYR A 66 -5.37 -4.40 -0.56
CA TYR A 66 -4.75 -3.65 -1.65
C TYR A 66 -4.27 -4.60 -2.74
N GLU A 67 -4.40 -4.19 -3.99
CA GLU A 67 -3.91 -4.93 -5.16
C GLU A 67 -3.00 -4.03 -6.01
N LEU A 68 -1.86 -4.56 -6.45
CA LEU A 68 -0.98 -3.88 -7.38
C LEU A 68 -1.56 -3.98 -8.79
N THR A 69 -2.09 -2.88 -9.33
CA THR A 69 -2.70 -2.86 -10.67
C THR A 69 -1.77 -2.30 -11.74
N LYS A 70 -0.72 -1.58 -11.34
CA LYS A 70 0.31 -1.09 -12.27
C LYS A 70 1.67 -1.06 -11.61
N ASP A 71 2.66 -1.58 -12.33
CA ASP A 71 4.07 -1.52 -11.97
C ASP A 71 4.89 -1.16 -13.21
N SER A 72 5.45 0.04 -13.20
CA SER A 72 6.30 0.58 -14.27
C SER A 72 7.36 1.48 -13.65
N ALA A 73 8.45 1.75 -14.37
CA ALA A 73 9.59 2.51 -13.85
C ALA A 73 9.18 3.86 -13.22
N ASP A 74 8.21 4.54 -13.82
CA ASP A 74 7.78 5.87 -13.41
C ASP A 74 6.47 5.90 -12.61
N GLN A 75 5.77 4.76 -12.52
CA GLN A 75 4.45 4.71 -11.89
C GLN A 75 4.14 3.35 -11.27
N ILE A 76 3.81 3.39 -9.98
CA ILE A 76 3.29 2.26 -9.21
C ILE A 76 1.88 2.64 -8.78
N LYS A 77 0.88 1.84 -9.15
CA LYS A 77 -0.52 2.06 -8.79
C LYS A 77 -1.05 0.86 -8.02
N ARG A 78 -1.65 1.14 -6.86
CA ARG A 78 -2.39 0.16 -6.08
C ARG A 78 -3.84 0.59 -6.03
N GLU A 79 -4.74 -0.36 -6.16
CA GLU A 79 -6.17 -0.15 -5.98
C GLU A 79 -6.61 -0.86 -4.71
N MET A 80 -7.60 -0.27 -4.04
CA MET A 80 -8.19 -0.82 -2.84
C MET A 80 -9.56 -1.40 -3.23
N PRO A 81 -9.63 -2.68 -3.65
CA PRO A 81 -10.88 -3.28 -4.12
C PRO A 81 -11.95 -3.38 -3.02
N GLY A 82 -11.56 -3.34 -1.74
CA GLY A 82 -12.53 -3.34 -0.66
C GLY A 82 -11.93 -3.36 0.74
N ILE A 83 -12.82 -3.17 1.71
CA ILE A 83 -12.58 -3.32 3.15
C ILE A 83 -13.08 -4.71 3.54
N VAL A 84 -12.21 -5.56 4.09
CA VAL A 84 -12.57 -6.92 4.52
C VAL A 84 -13.04 -6.87 5.98
N GLY A 85 -14.25 -6.33 6.19
CA GLY A 85 -15.00 -6.38 7.46
C GLY A 85 -14.52 -5.41 8.56
N LYS A 86 -15.30 -5.13 9.61
CA LYS A 86 -16.73 -5.24 9.89
C LYS A 86 -17.08 -4.00 10.72
N TYR A 87 -18.25 -3.41 10.51
CA TYR A 87 -18.87 -2.54 11.51
C TYR A 87 -19.01 -3.37 12.80
N ALA A 88 -18.25 -3.00 13.83
CA ALA A 88 -18.52 -3.38 15.21
C ALA A 88 -19.32 -2.25 15.85
#